data_AF-A0A0R1WDZ8-F1
#
_entry.id   AF-A0A0R1WDZ8-F1
#
_cell.length_a   1.000
_cell.length_b   1.000
_cell.length_c   1.000
_cell.angle_alpha   90.00
_cell.angle_beta   90.00
_cell.angle_gamma   90.00
#
_symmetry.space_group_name_H-M   'P 1'
#
loop_
_entity.id
_entity.type
_entity.pdbx_description
1 polymer ?
#
loop_
_entity_poly.entity_id
_entity_poly.type
_entity_poly.pdbx_seq_one_letter_code
_entity_poly.pdbx_strand_id
1 'polypeptide(L)'
;MSSYFMQSMDIHSYEDLDYQHLEELHEYYNTETKKTAEKADQNIFYWNEFPVTIYFIEDVSTGFAFATYVDGQEKDSFKYFDFTKETDTLDYKTRTTGKKKIQYLQNQGLLVLDENEKVLEQSIAAMFLTAQNFIDQWIIGEYYKVNKELSKEAKDLVYIDSSTIHQSKFQFREMLTNINDEQFKAEFSEFLFGYNNKQFFLAASAMGSIIEHLMFLILDNYGDARLLGNRRPTAKNYLSAFEKSKYIQFNDRDSSYFDNIFQTRNSFSHFNTGYALKSQCDMMLLGLTSLYKRFYLPSKVYQAKKK
;
A
#
# COMPACT_ATOMS: atom_id res chain seq x y z
N MET A 1 -18.98 -20.50 -23.67
CA MET A 1 -18.21 -21.53 -24.39
C MET A 1 -16.75 -21.30 -24.06
N SER A 2 -16.30 -21.76 -22.88
CA SER A 2 -14.90 -21.59 -22.45
C SER A 2 -14.08 -22.67 -23.11
N SER A 3 -13.15 -22.23 -23.94
CA SER A 3 -12.49 -22.96 -25.02
C SER A 3 -11.62 -24.13 -24.53
N TYR A 4 -11.69 -25.25 -25.25
CA TYR A 4 -10.79 -26.42 -25.14
C TYR A 4 -9.29 -26.04 -25.16
N PHE A 5 -8.99 -24.85 -25.67
CA PHE A 5 -7.68 -24.23 -25.75
C PHE A 5 -7.02 -24.02 -24.38
N MET A 6 -7.74 -23.45 -23.40
CA MET A 6 -7.16 -23.15 -22.07
C MET A 6 -6.81 -24.39 -21.23
N GLN A 7 -7.37 -25.56 -21.57
CA GLN A 7 -7.24 -26.80 -20.80
C GLN A 7 -6.19 -27.78 -21.35
N SER A 8 -5.57 -27.48 -22.50
CA SER A 8 -4.75 -28.47 -23.23
C SER A 8 -3.36 -27.99 -23.69
N MET A 9 -2.96 -26.76 -23.36
CA MET A 9 -1.70 -26.18 -23.84
C MET A 9 -0.51 -26.42 -22.91
N ASP A 10 0.49 -27.11 -23.44
CA ASP A 10 1.88 -27.12 -22.96
C ASP A 10 2.56 -25.79 -23.33
N ILE A 11 3.71 -25.47 -22.73
CA ILE A 11 4.47 -24.24 -22.94
C ILE A 11 4.75 -23.97 -24.44
N HIS A 12 5.02 -25.03 -25.21
CA HIS A 12 5.27 -24.92 -26.66
C HIS A 12 4.07 -24.42 -27.45
N SER A 13 2.84 -24.67 -26.99
CA SER A 13 1.64 -24.21 -27.68
C SER A 13 1.51 -22.68 -27.66
N TYR A 14 2.28 -21.99 -26.81
CA TYR A 14 2.24 -20.53 -26.70
C TYR A 14 3.08 -19.79 -27.74
N GLU A 15 3.87 -20.50 -28.55
CA GLU A 15 4.56 -19.89 -29.70
C GLU A 15 3.55 -19.29 -30.70
N ASP A 16 2.41 -19.97 -30.89
CA ASP A 16 1.33 -19.61 -31.83
C ASP A 16 0.19 -18.82 -31.16
N LEU A 17 0.40 -18.26 -29.96
CA LEU A 17 -0.59 -17.39 -29.33
C LEU A 17 -0.96 -16.23 -30.25
N ASP A 18 -2.22 -15.79 -30.17
CA ASP A 18 -2.67 -14.59 -30.85
C ASP A 18 -3.48 -13.70 -29.89
N TYR A 19 -3.94 -12.57 -30.41
CA TYR A 19 -4.71 -11.61 -29.63
C TYR A 19 -6.04 -12.16 -29.11
N GLN A 20 -6.68 -13.07 -29.86
CA GLN A 20 -7.95 -13.68 -29.44
C GLN A 20 -7.72 -14.58 -28.23
N HIS A 21 -6.64 -15.35 -28.22
CA HIS A 21 -6.27 -16.17 -27.07
C HIS A 21 -5.92 -15.33 -25.84
N LEU A 22 -5.27 -14.18 -26.03
CA LEU A 22 -4.97 -13.25 -24.93
C LEU A 22 -6.24 -12.64 -24.33
N GLU A 23 -7.21 -12.26 -25.17
CA GLU A 23 -8.53 -11.82 -24.71
C GLU A 23 -9.25 -12.91 -23.93
N GLU A 24 -9.20 -14.17 -24.37
CA GLU A 24 -9.78 -15.30 -23.64
C GLU A 24 -9.16 -15.49 -22.25
N LEU A 25 -7.84 -15.33 -22.11
CA LEU A 25 -7.16 -15.38 -20.81
C LEU A 25 -7.54 -14.21 -19.90
N HIS A 26 -7.66 -13.01 -20.47
CA HIS A 26 -8.09 -11.84 -19.72
C HIS A 26 -9.56 -11.96 -19.28
N GLU A 27 -10.44 -12.47 -20.13
CA GLU A 27 -11.84 -12.76 -19.77
C GLU A 27 -11.94 -13.81 -18.67
N TYR A 28 -11.11 -14.85 -18.73
CA TYR A 28 -11.01 -15.85 -17.67
C TYR A 28 -10.56 -15.21 -16.35
N TYR A 29 -9.46 -14.43 -16.38
CA TYR A 29 -8.96 -13.69 -15.22
C TYR A 29 -10.07 -12.81 -14.60
N ASN A 30 -10.72 -11.98 -15.41
CA ASN A 30 -11.84 -11.14 -15.00
C ASN A 30 -13.01 -11.93 -14.39
N THR A 31 -13.28 -13.13 -14.88
CA THR A 31 -14.38 -13.97 -14.41
C THR A 31 -14.06 -14.60 -13.07
N GLU A 32 -12.84 -15.11 -12.91
CA GLU A 32 -12.38 -15.71 -11.66
C GLU A 32 -12.24 -14.67 -10.54
N THR A 33 -11.70 -13.49 -10.83
CA THR A 33 -11.56 -12.41 -9.84
C THR A 33 -12.91 -11.88 -9.34
N LYS A 34 -13.98 -12.02 -10.13
CA LYS A 34 -15.35 -11.67 -9.69
C LYS A 34 -15.94 -12.66 -8.68
N LYS A 35 -15.31 -13.82 -8.45
CA LYS A 35 -15.76 -14.81 -7.46
C LYS A 35 -15.35 -14.46 -6.02
N THR A 36 -14.63 -13.35 -5.81
CA THR A 36 -14.32 -12.87 -4.45
C THR A 36 -15.57 -12.46 -3.68
N ALA A 37 -15.48 -12.51 -2.35
CA ALA A 37 -16.63 -12.33 -1.46
C ALA A 37 -17.16 -10.88 -1.43
N GLU A 38 -16.32 -9.88 -1.70
CA GLU A 38 -16.70 -8.48 -1.65
C GLU A 38 -16.35 -7.74 -2.95
N LYS A 39 -17.28 -6.91 -3.47
CA LYS A 39 -17.04 -6.07 -4.66
C LYS A 39 -15.89 -5.08 -4.47
N ALA A 40 -15.56 -4.73 -3.23
CA ALA A 40 -14.43 -3.86 -2.89
C ALA A 40 -13.06 -4.53 -3.10
N ASP A 41 -13.01 -5.86 -3.18
CA ASP A 41 -11.78 -6.65 -3.38
C ASP A 41 -11.33 -6.67 -4.85
N GLN A 42 -12.12 -6.11 -5.78
CA GLN A 42 -11.78 -6.16 -7.21
C GLN A 42 -10.56 -5.31 -7.57
N ASN A 43 -10.26 -4.28 -6.78
CA ASN A 43 -9.11 -3.39 -6.97
C ASN A 43 -7.77 -4.05 -6.57
N ILE A 44 -7.81 -5.29 -6.06
CA ILE A 44 -6.62 -6.09 -5.71
C ILE A 44 -5.94 -6.65 -6.96
N PHE A 45 -6.73 -6.90 -8.00
CA PHE A 45 -6.35 -7.67 -9.17
C PHE A 45 -5.84 -6.76 -10.27
N TYR A 46 -4.53 -6.81 -10.54
CA TYR A 46 -3.86 -5.80 -11.36
C TYR A 46 -4.38 -5.78 -12.80
N TRP A 47 -4.60 -6.96 -13.39
CA TRP A 47 -4.95 -7.07 -14.81
C TRP A 47 -6.38 -6.60 -15.12
N ASN A 48 -7.25 -6.47 -14.10
CA ASN A 48 -8.59 -5.89 -14.29
C ASN A 48 -8.54 -4.39 -14.65
N GLU A 49 -7.50 -3.67 -14.22
CA GLU A 49 -7.40 -2.21 -14.34
C GLU A 49 -6.32 -1.77 -15.33
N PHE A 50 -5.25 -2.55 -15.47
CA PHE A 50 -4.06 -2.16 -16.21
C PHE A 50 -3.70 -3.20 -17.26
N PRO A 51 -3.43 -2.77 -18.50
CA PRO A 51 -2.89 -3.65 -19.51
C PRO A 51 -1.51 -4.20 -19.12
N VAL A 52 -1.22 -5.44 -19.50
CA VAL A 52 0.02 -6.16 -19.14
C VAL A 52 0.70 -6.79 -20.34
N THR A 53 1.98 -7.12 -20.19
CA THR A 53 2.68 -7.98 -21.14
C THR A 53 2.97 -9.32 -20.49
N ILE A 54 2.44 -10.42 -21.03
CA ILE A 54 2.67 -11.77 -20.50
C ILE A 54 3.84 -12.42 -21.23
N TYR A 55 4.84 -12.85 -20.48
CA TYR A 55 5.99 -13.58 -20.96
C TYR A 55 5.78 -15.07 -20.72
N PHE A 56 5.85 -15.85 -21.79
CA PHE A 56 5.93 -17.31 -21.75
C PHE A 56 7.36 -17.69 -22.11
N ILE A 57 8.07 -18.31 -21.17
CA ILE A 57 9.46 -18.70 -21.34
C ILE A 57 9.55 -20.21 -21.34
N GLU A 58 9.96 -20.76 -22.48
CA GLU A 58 10.38 -22.15 -22.57
C GLU A 58 11.83 -22.27 -22.11
N ASP A 59 12.08 -23.24 -21.23
CA ASP A 59 13.40 -23.55 -20.71
C ASP A 59 13.62 -25.06 -20.70
N VAL A 60 14.84 -25.50 -20.40
CA VAL A 60 15.20 -26.94 -20.35
C VAL A 60 14.37 -27.79 -19.39
N SER A 61 13.55 -27.19 -18.53
CA SER A 61 12.69 -27.89 -17.60
C SER A 61 11.26 -27.97 -18.13
N THR A 62 10.33 -27.23 -17.54
CA THR A 62 8.91 -27.20 -17.91
C THR A 62 8.46 -25.82 -18.37
N GLY A 63 9.40 -24.88 -18.57
CA GLY A 63 9.11 -23.48 -18.76
C GLY A 63 8.55 -22.77 -17.51
N PHE A 64 8.30 -21.47 -17.68
CA PHE A 64 7.66 -20.60 -16.69
C PHE A 64 7.05 -19.36 -17.37
N ALA A 65 6.16 -18.68 -16.66
CA ALA A 65 5.48 -17.49 -17.15
C ALA A 65 5.45 -16.39 -16.10
N PHE A 66 5.35 -15.15 -16.56
CA PHE A 66 5.17 -13.98 -15.71
C PHE A 66 4.63 -12.82 -16.54
N ALA A 67 3.99 -11.88 -15.88
CA ALA A 67 3.52 -10.65 -16.48
C ALA A 67 4.41 -9.46 -16.07
N THR A 68 4.46 -8.47 -16.94
CA THR A 68 5.08 -7.17 -16.70
C THR A 68 4.09 -6.06 -16.99
N TYR A 69 4.44 -4.85 -16.58
CA TYR A 69 3.74 -3.63 -16.97
C TYR A 69 4.72 -2.52 -17.31
N VAL A 70 4.27 -1.61 -18.16
CA VAL A 70 4.94 -0.33 -18.48
C VAL A 70 3.96 0.80 -18.22
N ASP A 71 4.43 1.89 -17.59
CA ASP A 71 3.58 3.07 -17.35
C ASP A 71 3.11 3.66 -18.70
N GLY A 72 1.78 3.77 -18.87
CA GLY A 72 1.17 4.25 -20.12
C GLY A 72 0.94 3.19 -21.19
N GLN A 73 1.09 1.91 -20.86
CA GLN A 73 0.70 0.81 -21.75
C GLN A 73 -0.82 0.84 -22.02
N GLU A 74 -1.21 0.85 -23.30
CA GLU A 74 -2.62 0.98 -23.70
C GLU A 74 -3.32 -0.37 -23.97
N LYS A 75 -2.56 -1.43 -24.25
CA LYS A 75 -3.10 -2.73 -24.67
C LYS A 75 -2.32 -3.89 -24.08
N ASP A 76 -3.01 -5.00 -23.85
CA ASP A 76 -2.38 -6.25 -23.49
C ASP A 76 -1.49 -6.76 -24.62
N SER A 77 -0.38 -7.40 -24.25
CA SER A 77 0.46 -8.11 -25.20
C SER A 77 1.03 -9.37 -24.58
N PHE A 78 1.64 -10.22 -25.40
CA PHE A 78 2.40 -11.36 -24.90
C PHE A 78 3.70 -11.50 -25.69
N LYS A 79 4.67 -12.19 -25.09
CA LYS A 79 5.95 -12.53 -25.71
C LYS A 79 6.28 -13.97 -25.38
N TYR A 80 6.71 -14.70 -26.41
CA TYR A 80 7.22 -16.06 -26.27
C TYR A 80 8.73 -16.07 -26.49
N PHE A 81 9.46 -16.80 -25.65
CA PHE A 81 10.89 -17.04 -25.86
C PHE A 81 11.21 -18.51 -25.59
N ASP A 82 11.91 -19.12 -26.55
CA ASP A 82 12.57 -20.40 -26.36
C ASP A 82 14.03 -20.17 -25.97
N PHE A 83 14.37 -20.52 -24.72
CA PHE A 83 15.74 -20.53 -24.21
C PHE A 83 16.20 -21.94 -23.83
N THR A 84 15.56 -22.99 -24.36
CA THR A 84 15.83 -24.39 -23.99
C THR A 84 17.30 -24.78 -24.20
N LYS A 85 17.95 -24.24 -25.24
CA LYS A 85 19.39 -24.49 -25.51
C LYS A 85 20.31 -23.75 -24.54
N GLU A 86 20.01 -22.49 -24.27
CA GLU A 86 20.80 -21.61 -23.41
C GLU A 86 20.67 -21.96 -21.92
N THR A 87 19.55 -22.62 -21.57
CA THR A 87 19.22 -23.02 -20.21
C THR A 87 19.59 -24.48 -19.90
N ASP A 88 20.05 -25.27 -20.86
CA ASP A 88 20.56 -26.64 -20.64
C ASP A 88 21.95 -26.66 -19.97
N THR A 89 22.03 -26.07 -18.79
CA THR A 89 23.23 -26.00 -17.97
C THR A 89 22.93 -26.43 -16.53
N LEU A 90 23.94 -26.95 -15.85
CA LEU A 90 23.79 -27.34 -14.44
C LEU A 90 23.47 -26.13 -13.56
N ASP A 91 24.08 -24.96 -13.82
CA ASP A 91 23.81 -23.73 -13.06
C ASP A 91 22.33 -23.34 -13.15
N TYR A 92 21.78 -23.30 -14.37
CA TYR A 92 20.36 -22.99 -14.57
C TYR A 92 19.44 -24.00 -13.88
N LYS A 93 19.71 -25.30 -14.03
CA LYS A 93 18.90 -26.38 -13.43
C LYS A 93 18.84 -26.32 -11.90
N THR A 94 19.81 -25.68 -11.23
CA THR A 94 19.76 -25.45 -9.77
C THR A 94 18.87 -24.27 -9.35
N ARG A 95 18.36 -23.47 -10.29
CA ARG A 95 17.46 -22.34 -10.04
C ARG A 95 16.02 -22.84 -9.93
N THR A 96 15.58 -23.10 -8.69
CA THR A 96 14.28 -23.74 -8.41
C THR A 96 13.07 -22.80 -8.42
N THR A 97 13.25 -21.48 -8.50
CA THR A 97 12.15 -20.51 -8.45
C THR A 97 12.10 -19.66 -9.71
N GLY A 98 10.90 -19.29 -10.17
CA GLY A 98 10.72 -18.43 -11.35
C GLY A 98 11.51 -17.12 -11.26
N LYS A 99 11.54 -16.49 -10.08
CA LYS A 99 12.34 -15.28 -9.84
C LYS A 99 13.84 -15.49 -10.07
N LYS A 100 14.41 -16.61 -9.59
CA LYS A 100 15.82 -16.94 -9.80
C LYS A 100 16.10 -17.25 -11.27
N LYS A 101 15.15 -17.87 -11.97
CA LYS A 101 15.23 -18.14 -13.42
C LYS A 101 15.22 -16.82 -14.22
N ILE A 102 14.28 -15.91 -13.95
CA ILE A 102 14.24 -14.57 -14.57
C ILE A 102 15.57 -13.82 -14.36
N GLN A 103 16.06 -13.77 -13.11
CA GLN A 103 17.32 -13.11 -12.79
C GLN A 103 18.51 -13.74 -13.52
N TYR A 104 18.55 -15.07 -13.64
CA TYR A 104 19.59 -15.75 -14.40
C TYR A 104 19.55 -15.29 -15.87
N LEU A 105 18.39 -15.34 -16.51
CA LEU A 105 18.26 -14.97 -17.93
C LEU A 105 18.65 -13.50 -18.17
N GLN A 106 18.27 -12.60 -17.25
CA GLN A 106 18.68 -11.19 -17.30
C GLN A 106 20.19 -11.02 -17.14
N ASN A 107 20.81 -11.72 -16.19
CA ASN A 107 22.26 -11.64 -15.96
C ASN A 107 23.08 -12.20 -17.13
N GLN A 108 22.54 -13.18 -17.85
CA GLN A 108 23.15 -13.70 -19.08
C GLN A 108 22.86 -12.83 -20.31
N GLY A 109 22.06 -11.76 -20.17
CA GLY A 109 21.66 -10.90 -21.28
C GLY A 109 20.70 -11.58 -22.27
N LEU A 110 20.10 -12.71 -21.91
CA LEU A 110 19.15 -13.45 -22.74
C LEU A 110 17.75 -12.82 -22.70
N LEU A 111 17.34 -12.38 -21.52
CA LEU A 111 16.08 -11.67 -21.31
C LEU A 111 16.37 -10.21 -20.99
N VAL A 112 16.02 -9.31 -21.91
CA VAL A 112 16.14 -7.86 -21.72
C VAL A 112 14.73 -7.29 -21.62
N LEU A 113 14.43 -6.71 -20.45
CA LEU A 113 13.22 -5.92 -20.23
C LEU A 113 13.54 -4.45 -20.49
N ASP A 114 12.57 -3.68 -20.98
CA ASP A 114 12.76 -2.24 -21.16
C ASP A 114 13.01 -1.55 -19.81
N GLU A 115 13.71 -0.41 -19.79
CA GLU A 115 14.09 0.28 -18.53
C GLU A 115 12.90 0.63 -17.63
N ASN A 116 11.73 0.84 -18.23
CA ASN A 116 10.49 1.16 -17.53
C ASN A 116 9.57 -0.05 -17.32
N GLU A 117 9.95 -1.22 -17.81
CA GLU A 117 9.18 -2.44 -17.71
C GLU A 117 9.45 -3.15 -16.39
N LYS A 118 8.38 -3.41 -15.64
CA LYS A 118 8.45 -3.95 -14.28
C LYS A 118 7.71 -5.27 -14.19
N VAL A 119 8.36 -6.28 -13.61
CA VAL A 119 7.77 -7.60 -13.37
C VAL A 119 6.71 -7.52 -12.28
N LEU A 120 5.52 -8.06 -12.55
CA LEU A 120 4.47 -8.27 -11.57
C LEU A 120 4.78 -9.54 -10.79
N GLU A 121 5.45 -9.41 -9.64
CA GLU A 121 5.97 -10.56 -8.88
C GLU A 121 4.94 -11.66 -8.59
N GLN A 122 3.66 -11.31 -8.40
CA GLN A 122 2.61 -12.30 -8.09
C GLN A 122 2.11 -13.09 -9.30
N SER A 123 2.47 -12.66 -10.50
CA SER A 123 2.24 -13.42 -11.72
C SER A 123 3.32 -14.47 -11.99
N ILE A 124 4.44 -14.47 -11.26
CA ILE A 124 5.54 -15.40 -11.57
C ILE A 124 5.10 -16.84 -11.24
N ALA A 125 4.83 -17.63 -12.27
CA ALA A 125 4.45 -19.03 -12.15
C ALA A 125 5.51 -19.92 -12.80
N ALA A 126 6.08 -20.81 -12.00
CA ALA A 126 6.93 -21.90 -12.48
C ALA A 126 6.13 -23.21 -12.41
N MET A 127 6.32 -24.11 -13.39
CA MET A 127 5.63 -25.41 -13.42
C MET A 127 4.09 -25.29 -13.45
N PHE A 128 3.55 -24.46 -14.34
CA PHE A 128 2.11 -24.46 -14.64
C PHE A 128 1.83 -25.45 -15.77
N LEU A 129 0.73 -26.19 -15.67
CA LEU A 129 0.36 -27.22 -16.66
C LEU A 129 -0.45 -26.66 -17.83
N THR A 130 -1.15 -25.55 -17.61
CA THR A 130 -2.02 -24.90 -18.58
C THR A 130 -2.07 -23.40 -18.34
N ALA A 131 -2.43 -22.61 -19.36
CA ALA A 131 -2.59 -21.16 -19.21
C ALA A 131 -3.63 -20.81 -18.13
N GLN A 132 -4.69 -21.60 -18.03
CA GLN A 132 -5.68 -21.47 -16.96
C GLN A 132 -5.03 -21.62 -15.58
N ASN A 133 -4.19 -22.65 -15.40
CA ASN A 133 -3.48 -22.86 -14.14
C ASN A 133 -2.51 -21.72 -13.81
N PHE A 134 -1.85 -21.15 -14.80
CA PHE A 134 -1.04 -19.95 -14.64
C PHE A 134 -1.88 -18.78 -14.12
N ILE A 135 -3.03 -18.51 -14.74
CA ILE A 135 -3.93 -17.44 -14.32
C ILE A 135 -4.46 -17.68 -12.90
N ASP A 136 -4.87 -18.90 -12.58
CA ASP A 136 -5.31 -19.25 -11.23
C ASP A 136 -4.21 -18.98 -10.18
N GLN A 137 -2.97 -19.39 -10.47
CA GLN A 137 -1.84 -19.13 -9.58
C GLN A 137 -1.58 -17.64 -9.38
N TRP A 138 -1.70 -16.84 -10.45
CA TRP A 138 -1.55 -15.39 -10.37
C TRP A 138 -2.62 -14.75 -9.47
N ILE A 139 -3.90 -15.03 -9.73
CA ILE A 139 -5.02 -14.52 -8.93
C ILE A 139 -4.85 -14.88 -7.45
N ILE A 140 -4.50 -16.15 -7.18
CA ILE A 140 -4.22 -16.64 -5.83
C ILE A 140 -3.04 -15.88 -5.20
N GLY A 141 -1.98 -15.62 -5.96
CA GLY A 141 -0.82 -14.85 -5.51
C GLY A 141 -1.17 -13.41 -5.12
N GLU A 142 -1.99 -12.73 -5.91
CA GLU A 142 -2.47 -11.37 -5.60
C GLU A 142 -3.36 -11.36 -4.35
N TYR A 143 -4.30 -12.29 -4.28
CA TYR A 143 -5.19 -12.44 -3.14
C TYR A 143 -4.43 -12.72 -1.84
N TYR A 144 -3.48 -13.68 -1.86
CA TYR A 144 -2.66 -13.98 -0.68
C TYR A 144 -1.75 -12.84 -0.29
N LYS A 145 -1.17 -12.10 -1.25
CA LYS A 145 -0.34 -10.95 -0.93
C LYS A 145 -1.13 -9.93 -0.12
N VAL A 146 -2.31 -9.56 -0.60
CA VAL A 146 -3.15 -8.58 0.09
C VAL A 146 -3.65 -9.12 1.42
N ASN A 147 -4.15 -10.36 1.49
CA ASN A 147 -4.57 -10.94 2.77
C ASN A 147 -3.43 -11.10 3.77
N LYS A 148 -2.21 -11.43 3.34
CA LYS A 148 -1.02 -11.51 4.20
C LYS A 148 -0.54 -10.12 4.65
N GLU A 149 -0.73 -9.09 3.83
CA GLU A 149 -0.46 -7.70 4.19
C GLU A 149 -1.53 -7.10 5.11
N LEU A 150 -2.78 -7.58 5.01
CA LEU A 150 -3.92 -7.18 5.86
C LEU A 150 -4.01 -7.98 7.18
N SER A 151 -3.48 -9.21 7.25
CA SER A 151 -3.57 -10.11 8.42
C SER A 151 -2.37 -10.07 9.37
N LYS A 152 -1.36 -9.22 9.12
CA LYS A 152 -0.25 -9.03 10.07
C LYS A 152 -0.78 -8.33 11.33
N GLU A 153 -0.70 -9.03 12.47
CA GLU A 153 -0.98 -8.42 13.78
C GLU A 153 0.03 -7.28 14.06
N ALA A 154 -0.50 -6.15 14.56
CA ALA A 154 0.27 -4.93 14.86
C ALA A 154 1.46 -5.14 15.82
N LYS A 155 1.47 -6.23 16.61
CA LYS A 155 2.48 -6.46 17.66
C LYS A 155 3.83 -7.00 17.16
N ASP A 156 3.87 -7.65 15.98
CA ASP A 156 5.08 -8.32 15.48
C ASP A 156 5.93 -7.42 14.56
N LEU A 157 5.57 -6.14 14.43
CA LEU A 157 6.17 -5.19 13.48
C LEU A 157 6.95 -4.06 14.15
N VAL A 158 7.76 -4.39 15.15
CA VAL A 158 8.76 -3.46 15.69
C VAL A 158 10.01 -3.46 14.79
N TYR A 159 9.93 -2.81 13.64
CA TYR A 159 11.06 -2.09 13.07
C TYR A 159 10.55 -1.02 12.10
N ILE A 160 10.63 0.23 12.54
CA ILE A 160 10.31 1.41 11.74
C ILE A 160 11.36 1.50 10.62
N ASP A 161 10.99 1.15 9.39
CA ASP A 161 11.82 1.49 8.23
C ASP A 161 11.72 2.99 7.96
N SER A 162 12.71 3.71 8.47
CA SER A 162 12.83 5.16 8.37
C SER A 162 13.12 5.67 6.95
N SER A 163 13.23 4.79 5.95
CA SER A 163 13.56 5.15 4.56
C SER A 163 12.35 5.37 3.65
N THR A 164 11.19 4.78 3.96
CA THR A 164 9.98 4.83 3.12
C THR A 164 9.26 6.17 3.19
N ILE A 165 9.45 6.88 4.30
CA ILE A 165 9.04 8.27 4.46
C ILE A 165 10.28 9.09 4.13
N HIS A 166 10.28 9.84 3.03
CA HIS A 166 11.32 10.84 2.81
C HIS A 166 11.42 11.74 4.07
N GLN A 167 12.44 11.48 4.89
CA GLN A 167 12.68 12.13 6.18
C GLN A 167 12.74 13.65 6.09
N SER A 168 12.90 14.19 4.87
CA SER A 168 12.96 15.61 4.57
C SER A 168 11.60 16.32 4.62
N LYS A 169 10.46 15.63 4.39
CA LYS A 169 9.15 16.29 4.45
C LYS A 169 8.60 16.39 5.87
N PHE A 170 8.93 15.45 6.77
CA PHE A 170 8.38 15.43 8.13
C PHE A 170 9.28 14.70 9.14
N GLN A 171 9.76 15.42 10.16
CA GLN A 171 10.67 14.93 11.20
C GLN A 171 9.93 14.16 12.31
N PHE A 172 9.31 13.01 12.00
CA PHE A 172 8.51 12.24 12.98
C PHE A 172 9.33 11.63 14.12
N ARG A 173 10.59 11.31 13.87
CA ARG A 173 11.48 10.74 14.89
C ARG A 173 11.63 11.69 16.09
N GLU A 174 11.75 12.99 15.83
CA GLU A 174 11.83 14.00 16.87
C GLU A 174 10.52 14.10 17.65
N MET A 175 9.39 14.07 16.93
CA MET A 175 8.04 14.06 17.53
C MET A 175 7.84 12.89 18.49
N LEU A 176 8.09 11.66 18.03
CA LEU A 176 7.94 10.44 18.83
C LEU A 176 8.93 10.34 19.98
N THR A 177 10.12 10.94 19.86
CA THR A 177 11.09 11.00 20.95
C THR A 177 10.66 12.01 22.03
N ASN A 178 10.08 13.14 21.60
CA ASN A 178 9.72 14.23 22.50
C ASN A 178 8.37 14.06 23.19
N ILE A 179 7.44 13.32 22.60
CA ILE A 179 6.16 12.98 23.20
C ILE A 179 6.34 11.74 24.06
N ASN A 180 6.35 11.92 25.39
CA ASN A 180 6.47 10.82 26.34
C ASN A 180 5.09 10.23 26.69
N ASP A 181 4.37 9.76 25.67
CA ASP A 181 3.07 9.12 25.80
C ASP A 181 3.04 7.85 24.95
N GLU A 182 2.94 6.69 25.60
CA GLU A 182 3.00 5.38 24.91
C GLU A 182 1.75 5.10 24.07
N GLN A 183 0.58 5.61 24.48
CA GLN A 183 -0.64 5.46 23.69
C GLN A 183 -0.53 6.28 22.40
N PHE A 184 -0.04 7.52 22.47
CA PHE A 184 0.19 8.34 21.28
C PHE A 184 1.17 7.67 20.31
N LYS A 185 2.27 7.10 20.83
CA LYS A 185 3.25 6.38 20.01
C LYS A 185 2.67 5.14 19.34
N ALA A 186 1.81 4.40 20.05
CA ALA A 186 1.12 3.23 19.49
C ALA A 186 0.17 3.64 18.36
N GLU A 187 -0.71 4.62 18.61
CA GLU A 187 -1.64 5.16 17.62
C GLU A 187 -0.88 5.68 16.37
N PHE A 188 0.21 6.40 16.58
CA PHE A 188 1.04 6.91 15.47
C PHE A 188 1.73 5.79 14.68
N SER A 189 2.12 4.70 15.35
CA SER A 189 2.72 3.53 14.68
C SER A 189 1.71 2.81 13.78
N GLU A 190 0.44 2.70 14.22
CA GLU A 190 -0.65 2.16 13.39
C GLU A 190 -0.90 3.02 12.15
N PHE A 191 -0.87 4.35 12.30
CA PHE A 191 -0.95 5.26 11.15
C PHE A 191 0.21 5.03 10.16
N LEU A 192 1.45 5.00 10.66
CA LEU A 192 2.62 4.79 9.80
C LEU A 192 2.56 3.45 9.08
N PHE A 193 2.08 2.40 9.74
CA PHE A 193 1.86 1.11 9.13
C PHE A 193 0.88 1.20 7.95
N GLY A 194 -0.31 1.76 8.18
CA GLY A 194 -1.30 1.90 7.12
C GLY A 194 -0.77 2.75 5.96
N TYR A 195 -0.08 3.85 6.28
CA TYR A 195 0.46 4.77 5.28
C TYR A 195 1.56 4.13 4.42
N ASN A 196 2.54 3.43 5.04
CA ASN A 196 3.66 2.81 4.34
C ASN A 196 3.21 1.62 3.46
N ASN A 197 2.17 0.90 3.88
CA ASN A 197 1.61 -0.21 3.11
C ASN A 197 0.52 0.24 2.11
N LYS A 198 0.41 1.55 1.84
CA LYS A 198 -0.61 2.14 0.93
C LYS A 198 -2.06 1.83 1.34
N GLN A 199 -2.28 1.40 2.57
CA GLN A 199 -3.59 1.23 3.20
C GLN A 199 -4.08 2.60 3.72
N PHE A 200 -4.28 3.52 2.79
CA PHE A 200 -4.54 4.93 3.12
C PHE A 200 -5.85 5.14 3.88
N PHE A 201 -6.86 4.28 3.68
CA PHE A 201 -8.10 4.35 4.44
C PHE A 201 -7.88 4.02 5.93
N LEU A 202 -7.11 2.97 6.21
CA LEU A 202 -6.73 2.60 7.58
C LEU A 202 -5.90 3.72 8.22
N ALA A 203 -4.90 4.22 7.51
CA ALA A 203 -4.07 5.34 7.97
C ALA A 203 -4.92 6.58 8.27
N ALA A 204 -5.81 6.96 7.35
CA ALA A 204 -6.68 8.12 7.50
C ALA A 204 -7.64 8.00 8.70
N SER A 205 -8.12 6.79 8.98
CA SER A 205 -9.00 6.52 10.12
C SER A 205 -8.30 6.72 11.46
N ALA A 206 -7.00 6.36 11.56
CA ALA A 206 -6.19 6.55 12.76
C ALA A 206 -5.81 8.02 13.01
N MET A 207 -5.72 8.87 11.97
CA MET A 207 -5.24 10.25 12.13
C MET A 207 -6.12 11.13 13.02
N GLY A 208 -7.42 10.86 13.08
CA GLY A 208 -8.34 11.61 13.92
C GLY A 208 -8.00 11.52 15.40
N SER A 209 -7.81 10.30 15.91
CA SER A 209 -7.47 10.07 17.31
C SER A 209 -6.10 10.64 17.65
N ILE A 210 -5.10 10.46 16.77
CA ILE A 210 -3.74 10.99 16.97
C ILE A 210 -3.76 12.52 17.11
N ILE A 211 -4.50 13.21 16.24
CA ILE A 211 -4.61 14.68 16.29
C ILE A 211 -5.33 15.13 17.57
N GLU A 212 -6.46 14.51 17.91
CA GLU A 212 -7.21 14.79 19.14
C GLU A 212 -6.33 14.56 20.38
N HIS A 213 -5.56 13.47 20.39
CA HIS A 213 -4.66 13.11 21.48
C HIS A 213 -3.52 14.13 21.62
N LEU A 214 -2.88 14.55 20.53
CA LEU A 214 -1.85 15.60 20.61
C LEU A 214 -2.45 16.92 21.13
N MET A 215 -3.66 17.28 20.69
CA MET A 215 -4.36 18.46 21.19
C MET A 215 -4.67 18.35 22.68
N PHE A 216 -5.08 17.18 23.16
CA PHE A 216 -5.26 16.91 24.59
C PHE A 216 -3.97 17.13 25.38
N LEU A 217 -2.85 16.53 24.95
CA LEU A 217 -1.55 16.67 25.62
C LEU A 217 -1.09 18.13 25.69
N ILE A 218 -1.34 18.92 24.63
CA ILE A 218 -1.05 20.36 24.62
C ILE A 218 -1.84 21.09 25.70
N LEU A 219 -3.15 20.85 25.78
CA LEU A 219 -4.01 21.48 26.80
C LEU A 219 -3.61 21.04 28.20
N ASP A 220 -3.29 19.77 28.40
CA ASP A 220 -2.88 19.23 29.69
C ASP A 220 -1.55 19.85 30.17
N ASN A 221 -0.57 20.01 29.29
CA ASN A 221 0.69 20.69 29.58
C ASN A 221 0.49 22.11 30.13
N TYR A 222 -0.53 22.83 29.64
CA TYR A 222 -0.89 24.16 30.14
C TYR A 222 -1.76 24.14 31.41
N GLY A 223 -2.38 23.00 31.72
CA GLY A 223 -3.39 22.83 32.78
C GLY A 223 -4.80 23.24 32.34
N ASP A 224 -5.06 23.23 31.03
CA ASP A 224 -6.28 23.71 30.39
C ASP A 224 -7.17 22.56 29.87
N ALA A 225 -6.85 21.29 30.15
CA ALA A 225 -7.65 20.13 29.73
C ALA A 225 -9.14 20.22 30.15
N ARG A 226 -9.43 20.90 31.27
CA ARG A 226 -10.80 21.19 31.73
C ARG A 226 -11.66 21.97 30.73
N LEU A 227 -11.05 22.74 29.82
CA LEU A 227 -11.76 23.52 28.80
C LEU A 227 -12.52 22.63 27.80
N LEU A 228 -12.18 21.35 27.71
CA LEU A 228 -12.89 20.37 26.88
C LEU A 228 -14.32 20.12 27.37
N GLY A 229 -14.60 20.34 28.65
CA GLY A 229 -15.95 20.40 29.24
C GLY A 229 -16.77 19.10 29.21
N ASN A 230 -16.29 18.03 28.57
CA ASN A 230 -17.00 16.76 28.40
C ASN A 230 -16.04 15.57 28.58
N ARG A 231 -16.58 14.45 29.07
CA ARG A 231 -15.88 13.17 29.18
C ARG A 231 -15.54 12.54 27.82
N ARG A 232 -16.30 12.88 26.78
CA ARG A 232 -16.07 12.46 25.39
C ARG A 232 -16.04 13.69 24.48
N PRO A 233 -14.91 14.42 24.46
CA PRO A 233 -14.78 15.61 23.64
C PRO A 233 -14.83 15.26 22.15
N THR A 234 -15.51 16.09 21.38
CA THR A 234 -15.50 16.05 19.91
C THR A 234 -14.40 16.97 19.37
N ALA A 235 -14.09 16.87 18.08
CA ALA A 235 -13.23 17.82 17.36
C ALA A 235 -13.56 19.29 17.68
N LYS A 236 -14.84 19.65 17.67
CA LYS A 236 -15.30 21.01 18.00
C LYS A 236 -14.96 21.42 19.44
N ASN A 237 -14.98 20.48 20.38
CA ASN A 237 -14.58 20.76 21.77
C ASN A 237 -13.08 21.07 21.85
N TYR A 238 -12.25 20.34 21.12
CA TYR A 238 -10.80 20.60 21.06
C TYR A 238 -10.48 21.95 20.43
N LEU A 239 -11.08 22.28 19.29
CA LEU A 239 -10.90 23.59 18.64
C LEU A 239 -11.32 24.73 19.56
N SER A 240 -12.50 24.63 20.17
CA SER A 240 -12.99 25.65 21.11
C SER A 240 -12.11 25.78 22.36
N ALA A 241 -11.53 24.67 22.85
CA ALA A 241 -10.61 24.72 23.98
C ALA A 241 -9.30 25.42 23.62
N PHE A 242 -8.78 25.21 22.40
CA PHE A 242 -7.59 25.91 21.89
C PHE A 242 -7.85 27.42 21.74
N GLU A 243 -9.00 27.81 21.19
CA GLU A 243 -9.41 29.22 21.08
C GLU A 243 -9.55 29.91 22.44
N LYS A 244 -10.01 29.18 23.46
CA LYS A 244 -10.21 29.70 24.83
C LYS A 244 -8.95 29.73 25.67
N SER A 245 -7.94 28.92 25.35
CA SER A 245 -6.71 28.88 26.13
C SER A 245 -5.93 30.17 25.95
N LYS A 246 -5.60 30.84 27.06
CA LYS A 246 -4.82 32.09 27.04
C LYS A 246 -3.34 31.90 26.68
N TYR A 247 -2.85 30.66 26.65
CA TYR A 247 -1.45 30.33 26.35
C TYR A 247 -1.24 29.88 24.91
N ILE A 248 -2.31 29.48 24.22
CA ILE A 248 -2.26 28.99 22.85
C ILE A 248 -2.65 30.15 21.93
N GLN A 249 -1.74 30.58 21.06
CA GLN A 249 -2.05 31.56 20.02
C GLN A 249 -2.75 30.87 18.83
N PHE A 250 -3.98 30.44 19.05
CA PHE A 250 -4.82 29.78 18.05
C PHE A 250 -5.75 30.79 17.40
N ASN A 251 -5.61 31.01 16.09
CA ASN A 251 -6.41 32.01 15.36
C ASN A 251 -7.46 31.35 14.43
N ASP A 252 -8.32 32.16 13.83
CA ASP A 252 -9.40 31.70 12.94
C ASP A 252 -8.90 30.86 11.75
N ARG A 253 -7.69 31.12 11.24
CA ARG A 253 -7.11 30.33 10.15
C ARG A 253 -6.68 28.95 10.64
N ASP A 254 -6.11 28.87 11.83
CA ASP A 254 -5.78 27.59 12.47
C ASP A 254 -7.07 26.80 12.73
N SER A 255 -8.09 27.44 13.29
CA SER A 255 -9.39 26.82 13.53
C SER A 255 -10.00 26.28 12.25
N SER A 256 -10.03 27.07 11.17
CA SER A 256 -10.55 26.64 9.86
C SER A 256 -9.74 25.49 9.26
N TYR A 257 -8.41 25.53 9.39
CA TYR A 257 -7.53 24.49 8.85
C TYR A 257 -7.72 23.16 9.59
N PHE A 258 -7.77 23.18 10.92
CA PHE A 258 -7.98 21.97 11.71
C PHE A 258 -9.42 21.46 11.63
N ASP A 259 -10.41 22.34 11.49
CA ASP A 259 -11.79 21.93 11.19
C ASP A 259 -11.86 21.17 9.86
N ASN A 260 -11.20 21.65 8.81
CA ASN A 260 -11.12 20.95 7.53
C ASN A 260 -10.46 19.55 7.66
N ILE A 261 -9.40 19.44 8.45
CA ILE A 261 -8.76 18.16 8.77
C ILE A 261 -9.75 17.20 9.46
N PHE A 262 -10.49 17.67 10.45
CA PHE A 262 -11.49 16.86 11.14
C PHE A 262 -12.67 16.47 10.24
N GLN A 263 -13.14 17.37 9.38
CA GLN A 263 -14.17 17.07 8.38
C GLN A 263 -13.68 16.01 7.38
N THR A 264 -12.44 16.14 6.91
CA THR A 264 -11.77 15.15 6.05
C THR A 264 -11.73 13.79 6.75
N ARG A 265 -11.30 13.71 8.01
CA ARG A 265 -11.34 12.47 8.79
C ARG A 265 -12.75 11.90 8.93
N ASN A 266 -13.72 12.75 9.27
CA ASN A 266 -15.12 12.34 9.48
C ASN A 266 -15.75 11.78 8.20
N SER A 267 -15.31 12.26 7.03
CA SER A 267 -15.73 11.69 5.75
C SER A 267 -15.37 10.20 5.64
N PHE A 268 -14.18 9.80 6.09
CA PHE A 268 -13.75 8.39 6.09
C PHE A 268 -14.46 7.55 7.15
N SER A 269 -14.69 8.13 8.33
CA SER A 269 -15.29 7.43 9.47
C SER A 269 -16.80 7.22 9.36
N HIS A 270 -17.53 8.06 8.62
CA HIS A 270 -19.00 8.07 8.64
C HIS A 270 -19.66 8.01 7.27
N PHE A 271 -18.94 8.33 6.17
CA PHE A 271 -19.58 8.57 4.87
C PHE A 271 -18.92 7.87 3.69
N ASN A 272 -17.80 7.15 3.85
CA ASN A 272 -17.02 6.64 2.71
C ASN A 272 -16.96 5.11 2.60
N THR A 273 -16.90 4.62 1.36
CA THR A 273 -16.91 3.22 0.92
C THR A 273 -15.58 2.48 1.07
N GLY A 274 -14.72 2.91 2.02
CA GLY A 274 -13.42 2.28 2.29
C GLY A 274 -12.22 2.86 1.51
N TYR A 275 -12.38 4.03 0.86
CA TYR A 275 -11.31 4.65 0.06
C TYR A 275 -10.77 5.95 0.67
N ALA A 276 -9.45 6.15 0.65
CA ALA A 276 -8.79 7.42 0.96
C ALA A 276 -7.58 7.62 0.05
N LEU A 277 -7.33 8.87 -0.36
CA LEU A 277 -6.17 9.24 -1.15
C LEU A 277 -4.94 9.46 -0.27
N LYS A 278 -3.76 9.15 -0.81
CA LYS A 278 -2.48 9.49 -0.17
C LYS A 278 -2.38 10.98 0.19
N SER A 279 -2.85 11.86 -0.69
CA SER A 279 -2.82 13.32 -0.48
C SER A 279 -3.65 13.77 0.73
N GLN A 280 -4.72 13.05 1.07
CA GLN A 280 -5.53 13.33 2.25
C GLN A 280 -4.80 12.91 3.53
N CYS A 281 -4.09 11.78 3.50
CA CYS A 281 -3.19 11.40 4.59
C CYS A 281 -2.04 12.42 4.76
N ASP A 282 -1.45 12.88 3.66
CA ASP A 282 -0.39 13.90 3.66
C ASP A 282 -0.89 15.22 4.28
N MET A 283 -2.11 15.65 3.97
CA MET A 283 -2.73 16.84 4.55
C MET A 283 -2.92 16.73 6.06
N MET A 284 -3.43 15.59 6.55
CA MET A 284 -3.61 15.38 8.00
C MET A 284 -2.26 15.33 8.72
N LEU A 285 -1.24 14.77 8.08
CA LEU A 285 0.11 14.67 8.60
C LEU A 285 0.83 16.02 8.70
N LEU A 286 0.58 16.91 7.72
CA LEU A 286 0.94 18.33 7.80
C LEU A 286 0.28 19.00 9.00
N GLY A 287 -1.00 18.71 9.24
CA GLY A 287 -1.73 19.20 10.40
C GLY A 287 -1.12 18.78 11.73
N LEU A 288 -0.84 17.48 11.90
CA LEU A 288 -0.19 16.96 13.08
C LEU A 288 1.19 17.60 13.30
N THR A 289 1.97 17.76 12.24
CA THR A 289 3.28 18.42 12.31
C THR A 289 3.17 19.89 12.71
N SER A 290 2.17 20.60 12.18
CA SER A 290 1.85 21.97 12.57
C SER A 290 1.50 22.07 14.05
N LEU A 291 0.63 21.17 14.56
CA LEU A 291 0.30 21.10 15.98
C LEU A 291 1.53 20.88 16.85
N TYR A 292 2.35 19.91 16.47
CA TYR A 292 3.55 19.55 17.21
C TYR A 292 4.53 20.73 17.31
N LYS A 293 4.90 21.32 16.17
CA LYS A 293 5.91 22.38 16.13
C LYS A 293 5.41 23.67 16.77
N ARG A 294 4.17 24.07 16.49
CA ARG A 294 3.65 25.39 16.89
C ARG A 294 3.05 25.42 18.28
N PHE A 295 2.51 24.31 18.77
CA PHE A 295 1.74 24.31 20.02
C PHE A 295 2.28 23.30 21.05
N TYR A 296 2.72 22.10 20.64
CA TYR A 296 3.26 21.11 21.58
C TYR A 296 4.64 21.46 22.13
N LEU A 297 5.60 21.83 21.26
CA LEU A 297 6.93 22.21 21.74
C LEU A 297 6.89 23.38 22.75
N PRO A 298 6.14 24.48 22.51
CA PRO A 298 5.97 25.53 23.51
C PRO A 298 5.27 25.06 24.79
N SER A 299 4.24 24.20 24.69
CA SER A 299 3.52 23.72 25.87
C SER A 299 4.40 22.86 26.78
N LYS A 300 5.27 22.03 26.19
CA LYS A 300 6.27 21.24 26.92
C LYS A 300 7.25 22.14 27.69
N VAL A 301 7.73 23.22 27.06
CA VAL A 301 8.60 24.20 27.73
C VAL A 301 7.88 24.88 28.89
N TYR A 302 6.60 25.24 28.72
CA TYR A 302 5.80 25.81 29.80
C TYR A 302 5.61 24.85 30.97
N GLN A 303 5.28 23.58 30.69
CA GLN A 303 5.11 22.55 31.71
C GLN A 303 6.41 22.33 32.51
N ALA A 304 7.57 22.31 31.83
CA ALA A 304 8.86 22.16 32.48
C ALA A 304 9.21 23.32 33.41
N LYS A 305 8.74 24.55 33.12
CA LYS A 305 8.94 25.73 33.99
C LYS A 305 8.02 25.77 35.21
N LYS A 306 6.97 24.94 35.24
CA LYS A 306 6.03 24.82 36.37
C LYS A 306 6.47 23.79 37.41
N LYS A 307 7.40 22.91 37.06
CA LYS A 307 8.03 21.94 37.97
C LYS A 307 9.25 22.57 38.62
#